data_AF-A0A1Y2LJS4-F1
#
_entry.id   AF-A0A1Y2LJS4-F1
#
_cell.length_a   1.000
_cell.length_b   1.000
_cell.length_c   1.000
_cell.angle_alpha   90.00
_cell.angle_beta   90.00
_cell.angle_gamma   90.00
#
_symmetry.space_group_name_H-M   'P 1'
#
loop_
_entity.id
_entity.type
_entity.pdbx_description
1 polymer ?
#
loop_
_entity_poly.entity_id
_entity_poly.type
_entity_poly.pdbx_seq_one_letter_code
_entity_poly.pdbx_strand_id
1 'polypeptide(L)'
;MHVVQTTTLLLSTTATVMPAHQTLFPRDVPTITRDPWECATVNASQYFDVPKPTGTVLTALLSYAEKLYEGCVPVADPSGNRDPACPFPDASKWCAFTKTVAPAMTPAYWSYASSASSWWSAKSSDASSFQRRCPNTWYQAMKDTPAGETWLNDTIIFSECYESAYPATALPSLSKTGA
;
A
#
# COMPACT_ATOMS: atom_id res chain seq x y z
N MET A 1 49.48 36.93 -4.98
CA MET A 1 48.19 36.47 -5.56
C MET A 1 47.73 35.27 -4.77
N HIS A 2 46.73 35.42 -3.90
CA HIS A 2 46.17 34.32 -3.10
C HIS A 2 44.76 34.03 -3.62
N VAL A 3 44.51 32.78 -3.99
CA VAL A 3 43.21 32.29 -4.45
C VAL A 3 42.41 31.86 -3.23
N VAL A 4 41.28 32.51 -2.99
CA VAL A 4 40.32 32.14 -1.94
C VAL A 4 39.41 31.05 -2.52
N GLN A 5 39.45 29.86 -1.94
CA GLN A 5 38.66 28.71 -2.38
C GLN A 5 37.39 28.64 -1.54
N THR A 6 36.26 29.06 -2.12
CA THR A 6 34.96 29.07 -1.45
C THR A 6 34.35 27.66 -1.49
N THR A 7 34.30 27.00 -0.34
CA THR A 7 33.67 25.67 -0.20
C THR A 7 32.17 25.83 0.04
N THR A 8 31.36 25.48 -0.95
CA THR A 8 29.89 25.49 -0.82
C THR A 8 29.42 24.24 -0.09
N LEU A 9 28.87 24.40 1.11
CA LEU A 9 28.28 23.32 1.89
C LEU A 9 26.85 23.06 1.38
N LEU A 10 26.62 21.92 0.72
CA LEU A 10 25.27 21.47 0.34
C LEU A 10 24.58 20.84 1.54
N LEU A 11 23.65 21.56 2.17
CA LEU A 11 22.75 20.99 3.17
C LEU A 11 21.78 20.03 2.47
N SER A 12 21.95 18.73 2.69
CA SER A 12 20.98 17.72 2.30
C SER A 12 19.84 17.72 3.32
N THR A 13 18.71 18.34 2.97
CA THR A 13 17.46 18.18 3.71
C THR A 13 16.91 16.79 3.43
N THR A 14 17.10 15.87 4.38
CA THR A 14 16.38 14.59 4.37
C THR A 14 14.90 14.89 4.59
N ALA A 15 14.11 14.90 3.52
CA ALA A 15 12.67 14.80 3.64
C ALA A 15 12.35 13.47 4.34
N THR A 16 11.75 13.53 5.53
CA THR A 16 11.12 12.36 6.15
C THR A 16 10.00 11.90 5.25
N VAL A 17 10.29 10.96 4.36
CA VAL A 17 9.26 10.23 3.63
C VAL A 17 8.47 9.48 4.68
N MET A 18 7.27 9.96 5.00
CA MET A 18 6.33 9.15 5.76
C MET A 18 6.18 7.82 5.02
N PRO A 19 6.23 6.66 5.71
CA PRO A 19 6.00 5.38 5.06
C PRO A 19 4.70 5.50 4.24
N ALA A 20 4.71 5.09 2.97
CA ALA A 20 3.56 5.21 2.08
C ALA A 20 2.26 4.68 2.73
N HIS A 21 2.40 3.70 3.61
CA HIS A 21 1.38 3.15 4.48
C HIS A 21 0.66 4.20 5.35
N GLN A 22 1.35 5.14 6.02
CA GLN A 22 0.70 6.15 6.86
C GLN A 22 -0.03 7.22 6.02
N THR A 23 0.43 7.43 4.79
CA THR A 23 -0.19 8.38 3.86
C THR A 23 -1.49 7.83 3.28
N LEU A 24 -1.50 6.56 2.86
CA LEU A 24 -2.69 5.94 2.26
C LEU A 24 -3.73 5.49 3.28
N PHE A 25 -3.32 5.25 4.53
CA PHE A 25 -4.21 4.73 5.58
C PHE A 25 -4.20 5.65 6.80
N PRO A 26 -4.73 6.88 6.67
CA PRO A 26 -4.81 7.81 7.79
C PRO A 26 -5.77 7.27 8.86
N ARG A 27 -5.28 7.15 10.10
CA ARG A 27 -6.11 6.77 11.25
C ARG A 27 -6.99 7.91 11.71
N ASP A 28 -6.41 9.10 11.77
CA ASP A 28 -7.09 10.31 12.19
C ASP A 28 -7.93 10.88 11.05
N VAL A 29 -9.09 11.43 11.41
CA VAL A 29 -9.91 12.20 10.47
C VAL A 29 -9.08 13.39 9.98
N PRO A 30 -9.06 13.69 8.67
CA PRO A 30 -8.32 14.83 8.16
C PRO A 30 -8.77 16.15 8.80
N THR A 31 -7.81 17.04 9.03
CA THR A 31 -8.05 18.31 9.75
C THR A 31 -8.54 19.44 8.85
N ILE A 32 -8.51 19.26 7.52
CA ILE A 32 -8.95 20.29 6.59
C ILE A 32 -10.48 20.35 6.53
N THR A 33 -11.02 21.56 6.47
CA THR A 33 -12.49 21.76 6.50
C THR A 33 -13.20 21.19 5.28
N ARG A 34 -12.59 21.31 4.09
CA ARG A 34 -13.22 20.88 2.83
C ARG A 34 -12.17 20.60 1.77
N ASP A 35 -12.38 19.52 1.03
CA ASP A 35 -11.61 19.24 -0.18
C ASP A 35 -11.93 20.25 -1.30
N PRO A 36 -11.02 20.44 -2.27
CA PRO A 36 -11.34 21.12 -3.53
C PRO A 36 -12.59 20.52 -4.20
N TRP A 37 -13.36 21.35 -4.91
CA TRP A 37 -14.63 20.92 -5.49
C TRP A 37 -14.45 19.82 -6.54
N GLU A 38 -13.30 19.77 -7.20
CA GLU A 38 -12.93 18.75 -8.18
C GLU A 38 -12.95 17.34 -7.57
N CYS A 39 -12.68 17.22 -6.27
CA CYS A 39 -12.68 15.94 -5.56
C CYS A 39 -14.05 15.27 -5.56
N ALA A 40 -15.14 16.04 -5.61
CA ALA A 40 -16.50 15.52 -5.68
C ALA A 40 -16.85 14.89 -7.05
N THR A 41 -16.03 15.14 -8.07
CA THR A 41 -16.25 14.58 -9.42
C THR A 41 -15.61 13.21 -9.62
N VAL A 42 -14.74 12.80 -8.68
CA VAL A 42 -14.00 11.54 -8.77
C VAL A 42 -14.71 10.46 -7.96
N ASN A 43 -14.93 9.30 -8.57
CA ASN A 43 -15.36 8.13 -7.82
C ASN A 43 -14.19 7.59 -6.97
N ALA A 44 -14.10 7.99 -5.70
CA ALA A 44 -12.99 7.63 -4.83
C ALA A 44 -13.00 6.15 -4.40
N SER A 45 -14.15 5.47 -4.40
CA SER A 45 -14.24 4.04 -4.03
C SER A 45 -13.47 3.14 -5.00
N GLN A 46 -13.19 3.62 -6.23
CA GLN A 46 -12.40 2.88 -7.21
C GLN A 46 -10.98 2.53 -6.72
N TYR A 47 -10.45 3.27 -5.73
CA TYR A 47 -9.13 3.00 -5.15
C TYR A 47 -9.18 1.94 -4.06
N PHE A 48 -10.38 1.58 -3.58
CA PHE A 48 -10.60 0.53 -2.59
C PHE A 48 -11.27 -0.71 -3.20
N ASP A 49 -11.75 -0.61 -4.44
CA ASP A 49 -12.19 -1.76 -5.24
C ASP A 49 -10.99 -2.47 -5.88
N VAL A 50 -10.21 -3.11 -5.02
CA VAL A 50 -9.02 -3.87 -5.40
C VAL A 50 -9.37 -5.29 -5.88
N PRO A 51 -8.47 -5.96 -6.63
CA PRO A 51 -8.59 -7.38 -6.91
C PRO A 51 -8.59 -8.16 -5.59
N LYS A 52 -9.61 -8.99 -5.38
CA LYS A 52 -9.72 -9.83 -4.18
C LYS A 52 -9.47 -11.28 -4.56
N PRO A 53 -8.75 -12.06 -3.72
CA PRO A 53 -8.62 -13.49 -3.95
C PRO A 53 -10.00 -14.13 -3.78
N THR A 54 -10.21 -15.29 -4.39
CA THR A 54 -11.47 -16.04 -4.28
C THR A 54 -11.21 -17.50 -4.00
N GLY A 55 -12.26 -18.23 -3.61
CA GLY A 55 -12.20 -19.68 -3.38
C GLY A 55 -11.15 -20.07 -2.34
N THR A 56 -10.39 -21.12 -2.64
CA THR A 56 -9.40 -21.70 -1.71
C THR A 56 -8.26 -20.76 -1.36
N VAL A 57 -7.86 -19.86 -2.28
CA VAL A 57 -6.81 -18.86 -2.00
C VAL A 57 -7.29 -17.87 -0.95
N LEU A 58 -8.53 -17.38 -1.07
CA LEU A 58 -9.13 -16.49 -0.07
C LEU A 58 -9.20 -17.18 1.29
N THR A 59 -9.73 -18.40 1.35
CA THR A 59 -9.83 -19.15 2.62
C THR A 59 -8.46 -19.34 3.26
N ALA A 60 -7.44 -19.73 2.50
CA ALA A 60 -6.09 -19.92 3.02
C ALA A 60 -5.48 -18.61 3.54
N LEU A 61 -5.68 -17.49 2.83
CA LEU A 61 -5.19 -16.18 3.26
C LEU A 61 -5.87 -15.71 4.55
N LEU A 62 -7.19 -15.90 4.68
CA LEU A 62 -7.92 -15.58 5.90
C LEU A 62 -7.42 -16.42 7.10
N SER A 63 -7.25 -17.73 6.91
CA SER A 63 -6.68 -18.60 7.96
C SER A 63 -5.23 -18.27 8.31
N TYR A 64 -4.46 -17.72 7.36
CA TYR A 64 -3.10 -17.23 7.65
C TYR A 64 -3.13 -15.89 8.38
N ALA A 65 -4.05 -14.99 8.01
CA ALA A 65 -4.26 -13.72 8.70
C ALA A 65 -4.60 -13.95 10.17
N GLU A 66 -5.49 -14.89 10.49
CA GLU A 66 -5.82 -15.26 11.88
C GLU A 66 -4.58 -15.58 12.72
N LYS A 67 -3.59 -16.25 12.12
CA LYS A 67 -2.30 -16.54 12.78
C LYS A 67 -1.41 -15.31 12.90
N LEU A 68 -1.39 -14.44 11.89
CA LEU A 68 -0.61 -13.20 11.92
C LEU A 68 -1.09 -12.23 12.99
N TYR A 69 -2.40 -12.21 13.24
CA TYR A 69 -3.06 -11.37 14.23
C TYR A 69 -3.28 -12.08 15.58
N GLU A 70 -2.78 -13.31 15.75
CA GLU A 70 -2.92 -14.05 16.99
C GLU A 70 -2.33 -13.27 18.17
N GLY A 71 -3.11 -13.16 19.25
CA GLY A 71 -2.73 -12.40 20.44
C GLY A 71 -2.95 -10.88 20.34
N CYS A 72 -3.40 -10.38 19.19
CA CYS A 72 -3.85 -9.00 19.09
C CYS A 72 -5.31 -8.85 19.51
N VAL A 73 -5.59 -7.91 20.43
CA VAL A 73 -6.94 -7.65 20.95
C VAL A 73 -7.43 -6.31 20.39
N PRO A 74 -8.48 -6.28 19.56
CA PRO A 74 -9.10 -5.04 19.08
C PRO A 74 -9.56 -4.19 20.27
N VAL A 75 -9.09 -2.94 20.36
CA VAL A 75 -9.63 -1.94 21.28
C VAL A 75 -10.81 -1.33 20.54
N ALA A 76 -12.01 -1.48 21.12
CA ALA A 76 -13.19 -0.79 20.62
C ALA A 76 -13.00 0.71 20.84
N ASP A 77 -13.26 1.50 19.80
CA ASP A 77 -13.41 2.94 19.99
C ASP A 77 -14.74 3.25 20.73
N PRO A 78 -14.94 4.47 21.26
CA PRO A 78 -16.19 4.87 21.90
C PRO A 78 -17.44 4.78 21.01
N SER A 79 -17.25 4.63 19.70
CA SER A 79 -18.26 4.53 18.66
C SER A 79 -18.69 3.07 18.40
N GLY A 80 -18.04 2.09 19.04
CA GLY A 80 -18.26 0.67 18.80
C GLY A 80 -17.56 0.13 17.54
N ASN A 81 -16.76 0.95 16.86
CA ASN A 81 -15.93 0.53 15.74
C ASN A 81 -14.70 -0.20 16.28
N ARG A 82 -14.46 -1.40 15.76
CA ARG A 82 -13.28 -2.19 16.06
C ARG A 82 -12.22 -1.88 15.00
N ASP A 83 -11.55 -0.74 15.08
CA ASP A 83 -10.13 -0.62 14.72
C ASP A 83 -9.51 0.76 15.04
N PRO A 84 -8.19 0.83 15.34
CA PRO A 84 -7.22 -0.27 15.33
C PRO A 84 -6.46 -0.45 16.65
N ALA A 85 -6.59 -1.61 17.29
CA ALA A 85 -5.55 -2.05 18.24
C ALA A 85 -4.50 -2.95 17.61
N CYS A 86 -4.73 -3.41 16.37
CA CYS A 86 -3.81 -4.27 15.66
C CYS A 86 -3.12 -3.51 14.54
N PRO A 87 -1.80 -3.25 14.63
CA PRO A 87 -1.06 -2.74 13.48
C PRO A 87 -1.09 -3.79 12.35
N PHE A 88 -1.04 -3.33 11.10
CA PHE A 88 -0.87 -4.22 9.97
C PHE A 88 0.45 -5.00 10.10
N PRO A 89 0.43 -6.33 9.90
CA PRO A 89 1.65 -7.12 9.87
C PRO A 89 2.56 -6.65 8.75
N ASP A 90 3.87 -6.70 8.98
CA ASP A 90 4.86 -6.38 7.97
C ASP A 90 4.70 -7.22 6.71
N ALA A 91 4.98 -6.62 5.55
CA ALA A 91 4.90 -7.31 4.26
C ALA A 91 5.70 -8.63 4.26
N SER A 92 6.87 -8.66 4.91
CA SER A 92 7.70 -9.88 5.02
C SER A 92 6.98 -11.07 5.67
N LYS A 93 6.09 -10.82 6.65
CA LYS A 93 5.28 -11.86 7.30
C LYS A 93 4.20 -12.39 6.36
N TRP A 94 3.60 -11.51 5.57
CA TRP A 94 2.66 -11.90 4.52
C TRP A 94 3.33 -12.66 3.37
N CYS A 95 4.50 -12.23 2.91
CA CYS A 95 5.23 -12.92 1.84
C CYS A 95 5.67 -14.34 2.23
N ALA A 96 5.76 -14.63 3.53
CA ALA A 96 6.02 -15.98 4.03
C ALA A 96 4.84 -16.97 3.83
N PHE A 97 3.66 -16.50 3.42
CA PHE A 97 2.48 -17.32 3.14
C PHE A 97 2.79 -18.51 2.21
N THR A 98 3.57 -18.29 1.15
CA THR A 98 3.93 -19.35 0.19
C THR A 98 4.78 -20.48 0.79
N LYS A 99 5.41 -20.24 1.95
CA LYS A 99 6.20 -21.23 2.68
C LYS A 99 5.34 -22.07 3.64
N THR A 100 4.12 -21.62 3.96
CA THR A 100 3.25 -22.25 4.96
C THR A 100 2.05 -22.97 4.35
N VAL A 101 1.68 -22.65 3.11
CA VAL A 101 0.59 -23.32 2.39
C VAL A 101 1.03 -24.59 1.65
N ALA A 102 0.05 -25.42 1.32
CA ALA A 102 0.27 -26.59 0.47
C ALA A 102 0.88 -26.16 -0.87
N PRO A 103 1.91 -26.85 -1.40
CA PRO A 103 2.58 -26.47 -2.65
C PRO A 103 1.64 -26.30 -3.86
N ALA A 104 0.53 -27.05 -3.88
CA ALA A 104 -0.49 -26.94 -4.92
C ALA A 104 -1.20 -25.58 -4.96
N MET A 105 -1.17 -24.79 -3.88
CA MET A 105 -1.78 -23.46 -3.79
C MET A 105 -0.86 -22.33 -4.23
N THR A 106 0.44 -22.57 -4.27
CA THR A 106 1.44 -21.55 -4.62
C THR A 106 1.21 -20.93 -6.02
N PRO A 107 0.88 -21.69 -7.09
CA PRO A 107 0.61 -21.09 -8.39
C PRO A 107 -0.63 -20.18 -8.39
N ALA A 108 -1.70 -20.59 -7.72
CA ALA A 108 -2.94 -19.80 -7.64
C ALA A 108 -2.73 -18.51 -6.84
N TYR A 109 -1.98 -18.58 -5.74
CA TYR A 109 -1.56 -17.40 -4.98
C TYR A 109 -0.73 -16.44 -5.84
N TRP A 110 0.28 -16.93 -6.56
CA TRP A 110 1.11 -16.05 -7.38
C TRP A 110 0.36 -15.43 -8.55
N SER A 111 -0.62 -16.14 -9.13
CA SER A 111 -1.52 -15.55 -10.14
C SER A 111 -2.35 -14.40 -9.55
N TYR A 112 -2.84 -14.54 -8.32
CA TYR A 112 -3.52 -13.47 -7.61
C TYR A 112 -2.59 -12.31 -7.29
N ALA A 113 -1.41 -12.57 -6.72
CA ALA A 113 -0.43 -11.55 -6.37
C ALA A 113 0.08 -10.78 -7.59
N SER A 114 0.21 -11.44 -8.75
CA SER A 114 0.49 -10.79 -10.04
C SER A 114 -0.61 -9.80 -10.45
N SER A 115 -1.87 -10.17 -10.24
CA SER A 115 -3.03 -9.31 -10.52
C SER A 115 -3.06 -8.11 -9.58
N ALA A 116 -2.77 -8.33 -8.29
CA ALA A 116 -2.61 -7.27 -7.30
C ALA A 116 -1.48 -6.29 -7.70
N SER A 117 -0.31 -6.82 -8.12
CA SER A 117 0.82 -6.00 -8.57
C SER A 117 0.49 -5.17 -9.81
N SER A 118 -0.16 -5.78 -10.80
CA SER A 118 -0.57 -5.07 -12.02
C SER A 118 -1.57 -3.94 -11.71
N TRP A 119 -2.55 -4.21 -10.83
CA TRP A 119 -3.54 -3.23 -10.43
C TRP A 119 -2.90 -2.09 -9.63
N TRP A 120 -2.04 -2.41 -8.66
CA TRP A 120 -1.38 -1.40 -7.82
C TRP A 120 -0.42 -0.54 -8.63
N SER A 121 0.36 -1.14 -9.53
CA SER A 121 1.22 -0.41 -10.46
C SER A 121 0.43 0.59 -11.31
N ALA A 122 -0.77 0.21 -11.76
CA ALA A 122 -1.63 1.09 -12.56
C ALA A 122 -2.32 2.20 -11.74
N LYS A 123 -2.54 2.01 -10.44
CA LYS A 123 -3.35 2.92 -9.60
C LYS A 123 -2.53 3.74 -8.58
N SER A 124 -1.34 3.30 -8.19
CA SER A 124 -0.58 3.83 -7.05
C SER A 124 -0.28 5.33 -7.15
N SER A 125 0.15 5.80 -8.33
CA SER A 125 0.45 7.23 -8.57
C SER A 125 -0.80 8.09 -8.41
N ASP A 126 -1.91 7.69 -9.04
CA ASP A 126 -3.18 8.41 -8.99
C ASP A 126 -3.80 8.36 -7.59
N ALA A 127 -3.76 7.20 -6.93
CA ALA A 127 -4.23 7.03 -5.55
C ALA A 127 -3.48 7.96 -4.59
N SER A 128 -2.14 7.96 -4.68
CA SER A 128 -1.29 8.82 -3.84
C SER A 128 -1.53 10.31 -4.11
N SER A 129 -1.71 10.69 -5.37
CA SER A 129 -2.01 12.07 -5.77
C SER A 129 -3.40 12.52 -5.29
N PHE A 130 -4.39 11.65 -5.45
CA PHE A 130 -5.76 11.90 -5.03
C PHE A 130 -5.87 12.00 -3.51
N GLN A 131 -5.28 11.06 -2.76
CA GLN A 131 -5.27 11.09 -1.29
C GLN A 131 -4.70 12.42 -0.75
N ARG A 132 -3.57 12.90 -1.30
CA ARG A 132 -2.96 14.16 -0.84
C ARG A 132 -3.81 15.39 -1.13
N ARG A 133 -4.52 15.39 -2.26
CA ARG A 133 -5.33 16.53 -2.74
C ARG A 133 -6.75 16.54 -2.16
N CYS A 134 -7.29 15.35 -1.90
CA CYS A 134 -8.68 15.11 -1.50
C CYS A 134 -8.75 14.23 -0.23
N PRO A 135 -8.08 14.62 0.87
CA PRO A 135 -7.93 13.74 2.02
C PRO A 135 -9.26 13.43 2.71
N ASN A 136 -10.24 14.34 2.73
CA ASN A 136 -11.56 14.05 3.30
C ASN A 136 -12.29 13.00 2.48
N THR A 137 -12.32 13.17 1.15
CA THR A 137 -12.99 12.26 0.22
C THR A 137 -12.33 10.87 0.24
N TRP A 138 -11.00 10.84 0.31
CA TRP A 138 -10.24 9.59 0.48
C TRP A 138 -10.60 8.89 1.80
N TYR A 139 -10.58 9.61 2.92
CA TYR A 139 -10.92 9.06 4.23
C TYR A 139 -12.34 8.48 4.25
N GLN A 140 -13.32 9.21 3.71
CA GLN A 140 -14.70 8.72 3.62
C GLN A 140 -14.80 7.48 2.73
N ALA A 141 -14.22 7.50 1.53
CA ALA A 141 -14.25 6.33 0.65
C ALA A 141 -13.59 5.09 1.28
N MET A 142 -12.52 5.28 2.06
CA MET A 142 -11.86 4.21 2.81
C MET A 142 -12.77 3.59 3.87
N LYS A 143 -13.54 4.42 4.59
CA LYS A 143 -14.44 3.97 5.67
C LYS A 143 -15.78 3.44 5.14
N ASP A 144 -16.29 4.01 4.05
CA ASP A 144 -17.54 3.60 3.39
C ASP A 144 -17.38 2.31 2.59
N THR A 145 -16.15 1.98 2.19
CA THR A 145 -15.87 0.70 1.51
C THR A 145 -15.66 -0.41 2.56
N PRO A 146 -16.46 -1.49 2.55
CA PRO A 146 -16.30 -2.59 3.49
C PRO A 146 -14.88 -3.17 3.47
N ALA A 147 -14.19 -3.06 4.62
CA ALA A 147 -12.78 -3.45 4.78
C ALA A 147 -11.84 -2.82 3.73
N GLY A 148 -12.16 -1.64 3.21
CA GLY A 148 -11.40 -0.99 2.13
C GLY A 148 -9.94 -0.73 2.50
N GLU A 149 -9.71 -0.24 3.71
CA GLU A 149 -8.36 -0.06 4.28
C GLU A 149 -7.56 -1.36 4.25
N THR A 150 -8.11 -2.43 4.81
CA THR A 150 -7.48 -3.76 4.88
C THR A 150 -7.19 -4.31 3.49
N TRP A 151 -8.17 -4.30 2.59
CA TRP A 151 -8.01 -4.89 1.26
C TRP A 151 -7.01 -4.13 0.41
N LEU A 152 -7.00 -2.79 0.46
CA LEU A 152 -5.99 -2.01 -0.25
C LEU A 152 -4.60 -2.24 0.34
N ASN A 153 -4.47 -2.30 1.66
CA ASN A 153 -3.19 -2.60 2.31
C ASN A 153 -2.65 -3.99 1.90
N ASP A 154 -3.49 -5.01 1.94
CA ASP A 154 -3.14 -6.37 1.53
C ASP A 154 -2.75 -6.41 0.04
N THR A 155 -3.43 -5.65 -0.82
CA THR A 155 -3.09 -5.54 -2.25
C THR A 155 -1.69 -4.98 -2.45
N ILE A 156 -1.33 -3.91 -1.71
CA ILE A 156 0.01 -3.33 -1.74
C ILE A 156 1.04 -4.35 -1.28
N ILE A 157 0.78 -5.04 -0.16
CA ILE A 157 1.68 -6.07 0.37
C ILE A 157 1.87 -7.22 -0.63
N PHE A 158 0.81 -7.74 -1.23
CA PHE A 158 0.93 -8.83 -2.20
C PHE A 158 1.60 -8.39 -3.50
N SER A 159 1.46 -7.12 -3.89
CA SER A 159 2.26 -6.50 -4.95
C SER A 159 3.74 -6.60 -4.64
N GLU A 160 4.15 -6.15 -3.46
CA GLU A 160 5.54 -6.17 -3.00
C GLU A 160 6.09 -7.61 -2.93
N CYS A 161 5.29 -8.56 -2.44
CA CYS A 161 5.67 -9.97 -2.40
C CYS A 161 5.92 -10.53 -3.81
N TYR A 162 5.06 -10.19 -4.77
CA TYR A 162 5.19 -10.63 -6.16
C TYR A 162 6.42 -10.04 -6.82
N GLU A 163 6.62 -8.73 -6.71
CA GLU A 163 7.76 -8.03 -7.28
C GLU A 163 9.10 -8.49 -6.68
N SER A 164 9.11 -8.82 -5.38
CA SER A 164 10.28 -9.39 -4.71
C SER A 164 10.60 -10.81 -5.21
N ALA A 165 9.58 -11.62 -5.52
CA ALA A 165 9.76 -12.97 -6.02
C ALA A 165 10.08 -13.02 -7.54
N TYR A 166 9.60 -12.04 -8.29
CA TYR A 166 9.73 -11.93 -9.74
C TYR A 166 10.24 -10.53 -10.14
N PRO A 167 11.48 -10.17 -9.78
CA PRO A 167 12.02 -8.86 -10.12
C PRO A 167 12.06 -8.70 -11.64
N ALA A 168 11.56 -7.56 -12.13
CA ALA A 168 11.67 -7.22 -13.55
C ALA A 168 13.15 -7.24 -13.94
N THR A 169 13.51 -8.06 -14.92
CA THR A 169 14.87 -8.07 -15.46
C THR A 169 15.15 -6.69 -16.02
N ALA A 170 16.06 -5.93 -15.40
CA ALA A 170 16.45 -4.63 -15.91
C ALA A 170 16.95 -4.78 -17.35
N LEU A 171 16.23 -4.19 -18.32
CA LEU A 171 16.76 -3.97 -19.65
C LEU A 171 18.09 -3.22 -19.50
N PRO A 172 19.19 -3.68 -20.11
CA PRO A 172 20.42 -2.91 -20.13
C PRO A 172 20.09 -1.52 -20.63
N SER A 173 20.34 -0.51 -19.81
CA SER A 173 20.29 0.88 -20.22
C SER A 173 21.11 1.01 -21.50
N LEU A 174 20.44 1.30 -22.61
CA LEU A 174 21.11 1.65 -23.86
C LEU A 174 21.83 2.96 -23.59
N SER A 175 23.11 2.84 -23.23
CA SER A 175 24.02 3.95 -23.08
C SER A 175 23.97 4.75 -24.37
N LYS A 176 23.57 6.02 -24.26
CA LYS A 176 23.84 7.03 -25.28
C LYS A 176 25.37 7.12 -25.42
N THR A 177 25.92 6.42 -26.40
CA THR A 177 27.25 6.73 -26.92
C THR A 177 27.08 7.95 -27.82
N GLY A 178 27.81 9.01 -27.49
CA GLY A 178 27.77 10.27 -28.21
C GLY A 178 28.27 10.16 -29.65
N ALA A 179 27.81 11.11 -30.45
CA ALA A 179 28.50 11.70 -31.59
C ALA A 179 28.12 13.19 -31.62
#